data_AF-A0A7J4YSX2-F1
#
_entry.id   AF-A0A7J4YSX2-F1
#
_cell.length_a   1.000
_cell.length_b   1.000
_cell.length_c   1.000
_cell.angle_alpha   90.00
_cell.angle_beta   90.00
_cell.angle_gamma   90.00
#
_symmetry.space_group_name_H-M   'P 1'
#
loop_
_entity.id
_entity.type
_entity.pdbx_description
1 polymer ?
#
loop_
_entity_poly.entity_id
_entity_poly.type
_entity_poly.pdbx_seq_one_letter_code
_entity_poly.pdbx_strand_id
1 'polypeptide(L)'
;MNKIQTFVFILSVFLSIEAIHAQINNNMDKSIIISTSEDLYQLACKVNQGNSFDGVHIKLANDLLLNDTTGWQQWKKGNSRLRPWTPIGNAQSPFRGDFDGQGHTIYGIYMNESSNNQIYQGLFGFLEDGSISHVHIRSSFFIGHNFVGAICGYIKGTYLKGIAQIDHCSNNSSVESSRNHAGGIVGFSEGCNRIINCSNNGMVKAKRCAGGIAGYFQDGTIINCYNRGRIHILYESAGGIIGEYYENPYRGFTESDTIANCYNTGIVSGRDVVGGIIGNLQLYSKEFVPQKIHIDNCYNAGMLKSTYPVTTDGLIGCYTYYQTEQEVFSSLKLNRGSLKKQLKNMIPQIVYGLNPRNSLTTKEDNDLNDPAHIHRGTGTVRRIERYSAKSYWSDLCCSPVNLTQPRFNTHKIAEEYWSELMRYSQHCKQFERCEDASMKAHAFVKRLNKWVKEEEKKLKKKKRQTSLYLEWQTDAEKINEGYPIFIESEKN
;
A
#
# COMPACT_ATOMS: atom_id res chain seq x y z
N MET A 1 -60.36 6.85 -29.45
CA MET A 1 -60.33 5.67 -28.57
C MET A 1 -61.48 5.75 -27.60
N ASN A 2 -62.32 4.71 -27.55
CA ASN A 2 -63.42 4.65 -26.58
C ASN A 2 -62.85 4.45 -25.16
N LYS A 3 -63.51 4.91 -24.09
CA LYS A 3 -62.96 4.90 -22.70
C LYS A 3 -62.37 3.54 -22.28
N ILE A 4 -62.94 2.44 -22.80
CA ILE A 4 -62.47 1.07 -22.59
C ILE A 4 -61.09 0.81 -23.21
N GLN A 5 -60.82 1.32 -24.42
CA GLN A 5 -59.51 1.16 -25.07
C GLN A 5 -58.40 1.92 -24.33
N THR A 6 -58.70 3.09 -23.78
CA THR A 6 -57.75 3.85 -22.95
C THR A 6 -57.45 3.13 -21.64
N PHE A 7 -58.46 2.53 -21.00
CA PHE A 7 -58.28 1.76 -19.77
C PHE A 7 -57.44 0.50 -20.00
N VAL A 8 -57.72 -0.26 -21.07
CA VAL A 8 -56.94 -1.46 -21.45
C VAL A 8 -55.49 -1.09 -21.77
N PHE A 9 -55.26 0.03 -22.46
CA PHE A 9 -53.91 0.49 -22.76
C PHE A 9 -53.14 0.86 -21.47
N ILE A 10 -53.75 1.63 -20.56
CA ILE A 10 -53.12 2.00 -19.28
C ILE A 10 -52.81 0.76 -18.43
N LEU A 11 -53.75 -0.21 -18.36
CA LEU A 11 -53.54 -1.46 -17.63
C LEU A 11 -52.41 -2.30 -18.23
N SER A 12 -52.29 -2.34 -19.57
CA SER A 12 -51.19 -3.03 -20.24
C SER A 12 -49.83 -2.38 -20.00
N VAL A 13 -49.78 -1.05 -19.93
CA VAL A 13 -48.56 -0.30 -19.58
C VAL A 13 -48.18 -0.53 -18.10
N PHE A 14 -49.16 -0.59 -17.20
CA PHE A 14 -48.91 -0.87 -15.78
C PHE A 14 -48.38 -2.30 -15.56
N LEU A 15 -49.01 -3.30 -16.18
CA LEU A 15 -48.57 -4.71 -16.09
C LEU A 15 -47.19 -4.93 -16.71
N SER A 16 -46.84 -4.20 -17.77
CA SER A 16 -45.51 -4.24 -18.37
C SER A 16 -44.45 -3.54 -17.52
N ILE A 17 -44.78 -2.44 -16.83
CA ILE A 17 -43.87 -1.80 -15.86
C ILE A 17 -43.63 -2.69 -14.65
N GLU A 18 -44.65 -3.38 -14.13
CA GLU A 18 -44.50 -4.35 -13.04
C GLU A 18 -43.70 -5.58 -13.46
N ALA A 19 -43.91 -6.09 -14.69
CA ALA A 19 -43.10 -7.16 -15.25
C ALA A 19 -41.64 -6.73 -15.44
N ILE A 20 -41.39 -5.49 -15.90
CA ILE A 20 -40.04 -4.92 -16.00
C ILE A 20 -39.43 -4.75 -14.61
N HIS A 21 -40.16 -4.27 -13.60
CA HIS A 21 -39.68 -4.19 -12.22
C HIS A 21 -39.38 -5.57 -11.62
N ALA A 22 -40.23 -6.57 -11.87
CA ALA A 22 -40.00 -7.94 -11.42
C ALA A 22 -38.81 -8.59 -12.14
N GLN A 23 -38.58 -8.26 -13.42
CA GLN A 23 -37.45 -8.77 -14.21
C GLN A 23 -36.13 -8.03 -13.90
N ILE A 24 -36.20 -6.76 -13.49
CA ILE A 24 -35.09 -6.01 -12.89
C ILE A 24 -34.78 -6.57 -11.49
N ASN A 25 -35.79 -6.81 -10.65
CA ASN A 25 -35.59 -7.38 -9.31
C ASN A 25 -35.09 -8.84 -9.35
N ASN A 26 -35.54 -9.66 -10.32
CA ASN A 26 -35.02 -11.02 -10.53
C ASN A 26 -33.58 -11.07 -11.07
N ASN A 27 -33.08 -9.96 -11.64
CA ASN A 27 -31.67 -9.81 -12.01
C ASN A 27 -30.82 -9.17 -10.90
N MET A 28 -31.41 -8.83 -9.74
CA MET A 28 -30.79 -8.03 -8.67
C MET A 28 -30.44 -8.79 -7.38
N ASP A 29 -30.26 -10.11 -7.40
CA ASP A 29 -29.51 -10.77 -6.33
C ASP A 29 -28.93 -12.13 -6.73
N LYS A 30 -27.96 -12.15 -7.67
CA LYS A 30 -27.12 -13.34 -7.86
C LYS A 30 -26.01 -13.36 -6.81
N SER A 31 -26.36 -13.17 -5.53
CA SER A 31 -25.44 -13.30 -4.43
C SER A 31 -25.11 -14.77 -4.18
N ILE A 32 -23.83 -15.11 -4.19
CA ILE A 32 -23.34 -16.44 -3.79
C ILE A 32 -22.97 -16.39 -2.32
N ILE A 33 -23.49 -17.32 -1.52
CA ILE A 33 -23.18 -17.41 -0.10
C ILE A 33 -22.13 -18.50 0.11
N ILE A 34 -21.07 -18.17 0.85
CA ILE A 34 -20.02 -19.09 1.29
C ILE A 34 -20.21 -19.32 2.79
N SER A 35 -20.61 -20.53 3.17
CA SER A 35 -20.94 -20.87 4.56
C SER A 35 -19.92 -21.81 5.21
N THR A 36 -19.11 -22.50 4.41
CA THR A 36 -18.13 -23.48 4.87
C THR A 36 -16.75 -23.25 4.22
N SER A 37 -15.70 -23.81 4.83
CA SER A 37 -14.36 -23.77 4.23
C SER A 37 -14.29 -24.51 2.90
N GLU A 38 -15.08 -25.57 2.71
CA GLU A 38 -15.15 -26.29 1.44
C GLU A 38 -15.79 -25.44 0.34
N ASP A 39 -16.84 -24.66 0.63
CA ASP A 39 -17.41 -23.69 -0.33
C ASP A 39 -16.35 -22.70 -0.81
N LEU A 40 -15.48 -22.24 0.10
CA LEU A 40 -14.39 -21.33 -0.21
C LEU A 40 -13.33 -21.99 -1.11
N TYR A 41 -12.98 -23.27 -0.85
CA TYR A 41 -12.11 -24.05 -1.75
C TYR A 41 -12.74 -24.23 -3.14
N GLN A 42 -14.06 -24.47 -3.21
CA GLN A 42 -14.77 -24.59 -4.48
C GLN A 42 -14.82 -23.28 -5.25
N LEU A 43 -14.97 -22.13 -4.57
CA LEU A 43 -14.82 -20.82 -5.19
C LEU A 43 -13.44 -20.66 -5.83
N ALA A 44 -12.38 -20.95 -5.07
CA ALA A 44 -11.00 -20.88 -5.59
C ALA A 44 -10.83 -21.79 -6.82
N CYS A 45 -11.38 -23.00 -6.78
CA CYS A 45 -11.32 -23.93 -7.91
C CYS A 45 -12.01 -23.37 -9.17
N LYS A 46 -13.24 -22.86 -9.03
CA LYS A 46 -14.02 -22.29 -10.15
C LYS A 46 -13.32 -21.08 -10.77
N VAL A 47 -12.76 -20.19 -9.95
CA VAL A 47 -12.02 -19.04 -10.46
C VAL A 47 -10.79 -19.48 -11.24
N ASN A 48 -10.01 -20.40 -10.67
CA ASN A 48 -8.79 -20.90 -11.31
C ASN A 48 -9.06 -21.75 -12.56
N GLN A 49 -10.32 -22.15 -12.82
CA GLN A 49 -10.77 -22.80 -14.05
C GLN A 49 -11.33 -21.81 -15.10
N GLY A 50 -11.28 -20.51 -14.85
CA GLY A 50 -11.64 -19.47 -15.81
C GLY A 50 -12.98 -18.76 -15.55
N ASN A 51 -13.71 -19.09 -14.49
CA ASN A 51 -14.89 -18.32 -14.11
C ASN A 51 -14.48 -17.08 -13.32
N SER A 52 -14.50 -15.89 -13.94
CA SER A 52 -14.04 -14.65 -13.30
C SER A 52 -14.97 -14.10 -12.21
N PHE A 53 -16.25 -14.52 -12.19
CA PHE A 53 -17.30 -13.94 -11.34
C PHE A 53 -17.52 -12.43 -11.54
N ASP A 54 -17.18 -11.90 -12.72
CA ASP A 54 -17.45 -10.51 -13.10
C ASP A 54 -18.94 -10.15 -12.92
N GLY A 55 -19.22 -9.09 -12.15
CA GLY A 55 -20.57 -8.65 -11.80
C GLY A 55 -21.33 -9.55 -10.83
N VAL A 56 -20.67 -10.49 -10.16
CA VAL A 56 -21.27 -11.38 -9.15
C VAL A 56 -20.86 -10.93 -7.75
N HIS A 57 -21.86 -10.82 -6.87
CA HIS A 57 -21.65 -10.58 -5.44
C HIS A 57 -21.49 -11.91 -4.69
N ILE A 58 -20.49 -12.00 -3.82
CA ILE A 58 -20.17 -13.19 -3.03
C ILE A 58 -20.07 -12.75 -1.58
N LYS A 59 -20.76 -13.45 -0.68
CA LYS A 59 -20.82 -13.11 0.74
C LYS A 59 -20.40 -14.27 1.62
N LEU A 60 -19.62 -14.01 2.66
CA LEU A 60 -19.47 -14.97 3.76
C LEU A 60 -20.71 -14.96 4.65
N ALA A 61 -21.13 -16.12 5.11
CA ALA A 61 -22.20 -16.26 6.11
C ALA A 61 -21.69 -16.60 7.51
N ASN A 62 -20.45 -17.06 7.64
CA ASN A 62 -19.85 -17.50 8.90
C ASN A 62 -18.34 -17.23 8.90
N ASP A 63 -17.77 -17.23 10.10
CA ASP A 63 -16.34 -17.44 10.29
C ASP A 63 -15.93 -18.82 9.72
N LEU A 64 -14.77 -18.88 9.05
CA LEU A 64 -14.31 -20.08 8.37
C LEU A 64 -13.01 -20.59 8.97
N LEU A 65 -12.96 -21.87 9.37
CA LEU A 65 -11.75 -22.55 9.85
C LEU A 65 -11.23 -23.52 8.79
N LEU A 66 -10.03 -23.27 8.26
CA LEU A 66 -9.42 -24.12 7.21
C LEU A 66 -8.49 -25.20 7.78
N ASN A 67 -7.80 -24.91 8.88
CA ASN A 67 -6.91 -25.83 9.60
C ASN A 67 -6.98 -25.56 11.11
N ASP A 68 -6.68 -26.57 11.94
CA ASP A 68 -6.46 -26.38 13.39
C ASP A 68 -5.33 -25.38 13.62
N THR A 69 -5.60 -24.29 14.33
CA THR A 69 -4.69 -23.16 14.53
C THR A 69 -3.76 -23.32 15.73
N THR A 70 -3.81 -24.44 16.43
CA THR A 70 -2.93 -24.71 17.57
C THR A 70 -1.46 -24.63 17.14
N GLY A 71 -0.72 -23.68 17.73
CA GLY A 71 0.70 -23.44 17.41
C GLY A 71 0.96 -22.78 16.06
N TRP A 72 -0.03 -22.09 15.46
CA TRP A 72 0.10 -21.45 14.14
C TRP A 72 1.31 -20.52 13.99
N GLN A 73 1.77 -19.88 15.08
CA GLN A 73 2.92 -18.99 15.08
C GLN A 73 4.24 -19.71 14.72
N GLN A 74 4.27 -21.04 14.83
CA GLN A 74 5.43 -21.88 14.49
C GLN A 74 5.32 -22.53 13.10
N TRP A 75 4.23 -22.26 12.36
CA TRP A 75 4.07 -22.78 11.02
C TRP A 75 5.19 -22.30 10.09
N LYS A 76 5.57 -23.19 9.18
CA LYS A 76 6.63 -23.01 8.20
C LYS A 76 6.32 -23.87 6.98
N LYS A 77 6.95 -23.56 5.86
CA LYS A 77 6.85 -24.39 4.64
C LYS A 77 7.20 -25.85 4.91
N GLY A 78 6.59 -26.74 4.12
CA GLY A 78 6.79 -28.19 4.21
C GLY A 78 6.04 -28.87 5.35
N ASN A 79 5.12 -28.20 6.04
CA ASN A 79 4.25 -28.86 7.01
C ASN A 79 3.22 -29.75 6.28
N SER A 80 3.38 -31.07 6.38
CA SER A 80 2.52 -32.07 5.73
C SER A 80 1.22 -32.36 6.46
N ARG A 81 1.02 -31.84 7.68
CA ARG A 81 -0.21 -32.05 8.47
C ARG A 81 -1.32 -31.04 8.17
N LEU A 82 -0.99 -29.95 7.46
CA LEU A 82 -1.91 -28.87 7.14
C LEU A 82 -2.37 -29.00 5.69
N ARG A 83 -3.65 -28.76 5.44
CA ARG A 83 -4.21 -28.66 4.08
C ARG A 83 -3.74 -27.32 3.47
N PRO A 84 -2.93 -27.33 2.40
CA PRO A 84 -2.48 -26.10 1.78
C PRO A 84 -3.64 -25.35 1.12
N TRP A 85 -3.59 -24.03 1.19
CA TRP A 85 -4.49 -23.12 0.49
C TRP A 85 -4.03 -22.90 -0.95
N THR A 86 -4.99 -22.87 -1.87
CA THR A 86 -4.77 -22.42 -3.26
C THR A 86 -5.43 -21.05 -3.40
N PRO A 87 -4.69 -19.98 -3.74
CA PRO A 87 -5.27 -18.64 -3.85
C PRO A 87 -6.44 -18.56 -4.85
N ILE A 88 -7.42 -17.70 -4.55
CA ILE A 88 -8.51 -17.38 -5.47
C ILE A 88 -7.97 -16.48 -6.58
N GLY A 89 -7.98 -16.96 -7.82
CA GLY A 89 -7.51 -16.23 -8.98
C GLY A 89 -6.00 -16.28 -9.22
N ASN A 90 -5.63 -16.23 -10.48
CA ASN A 90 -4.25 -16.24 -10.98
C ASN A 90 -4.11 -15.34 -12.21
N ALA A 91 -2.89 -15.19 -12.76
CA ALA A 91 -2.64 -14.28 -13.88
C ALA A 91 -3.42 -14.63 -15.17
N GLN A 92 -3.79 -15.89 -15.38
CA GLN A 92 -4.59 -16.33 -16.52
C GLN A 92 -6.09 -16.26 -16.24
N SER A 93 -6.50 -16.35 -14.98
CA SER A 93 -7.90 -16.35 -14.55
C SER A 93 -8.05 -15.51 -13.29
N PRO A 94 -8.04 -14.17 -13.43
CA PRO A 94 -8.19 -13.27 -12.30
C PRO A 94 -9.62 -13.31 -11.76
N PHE A 95 -9.77 -13.06 -10.46
CA PHE A 95 -11.07 -12.81 -9.87
C PHE A 95 -11.51 -11.37 -10.18
N ARG A 96 -12.76 -11.21 -10.65
CA ARG A 96 -13.35 -9.93 -11.08
C ARG A 96 -14.69 -9.63 -10.38
N GLY A 97 -15.08 -10.44 -9.41
CA GLY A 97 -16.32 -10.27 -8.66
C GLY A 97 -16.16 -9.37 -7.43
N ASP A 98 -17.24 -9.27 -6.66
CA ASP A 98 -17.29 -8.55 -5.39
C ASP A 98 -17.38 -9.54 -4.24
N PHE A 99 -16.34 -9.62 -3.41
CA PHE A 99 -16.30 -10.50 -2.26
C PHE A 99 -16.46 -9.70 -0.96
N ASP A 100 -17.57 -9.91 -0.27
CA ASP A 100 -17.88 -9.28 1.01
C ASP A 100 -17.82 -10.30 2.14
N GLY A 101 -16.88 -10.12 3.05
CA GLY A 101 -16.72 -10.96 4.22
C GLY A 101 -17.80 -10.74 5.27
N GLN A 102 -18.62 -9.70 5.17
CA GLN A 102 -19.64 -9.32 6.16
C GLN A 102 -19.11 -9.26 7.61
N GLY A 103 -17.83 -8.93 7.78
CA GLY A 103 -17.16 -8.87 9.08
C GLY A 103 -16.73 -10.23 9.64
N HIS A 104 -16.88 -11.31 8.88
CA HIS A 104 -16.44 -12.64 9.28
C HIS A 104 -14.92 -12.81 9.17
N THR A 105 -14.41 -13.70 10.02
CA THR A 105 -12.99 -14.02 10.08
C THR A 105 -12.69 -15.37 9.42
N ILE A 106 -11.63 -15.41 8.62
CA ILE A 106 -11.06 -16.65 8.07
C ILE A 106 -9.79 -17.02 8.85
N TYR A 107 -9.77 -18.25 9.36
CA TYR A 107 -8.72 -18.81 10.20
C TYR A 107 -7.97 -19.94 9.51
N GLY A 108 -6.70 -20.12 9.86
CA GLY A 108 -5.94 -21.31 9.52
C GLY A 108 -5.61 -21.45 8.03
N ILE A 109 -5.49 -20.34 7.29
CA ILE A 109 -4.91 -20.38 5.94
C ILE A 109 -3.44 -20.76 6.08
N TYR A 110 -3.03 -21.82 5.40
CA TYR A 110 -1.65 -22.26 5.34
C TYR A 110 -1.21 -22.35 3.89
N MET A 111 -0.16 -21.61 3.53
CA MET A 111 0.49 -21.74 2.23
C MET A 111 1.76 -22.56 2.35
N ASN A 112 1.96 -23.45 1.39
CA ASN A 112 3.18 -24.23 1.28
C ASN A 112 3.99 -23.73 0.08
N GLU A 113 5.16 -23.15 0.32
CA GLU A 113 6.09 -22.73 -0.72
C GLU A 113 6.77 -23.97 -1.35
N SER A 114 6.06 -24.68 -2.23
CA SER A 114 6.48 -25.97 -2.80
C SER A 114 6.82 -25.92 -4.29
N SER A 115 6.56 -24.82 -4.99
CA SER A 115 6.89 -24.68 -6.42
C SER A 115 7.50 -23.32 -6.76
N ASN A 116 8.37 -23.31 -7.77
CA ASN A 116 9.06 -22.10 -8.23
C ASN A 116 8.14 -21.03 -8.83
N ASN A 117 6.86 -21.33 -9.05
CA ASN A 117 5.91 -20.45 -9.74
C ASN A 117 4.84 -19.82 -8.81
N GLN A 118 5.07 -19.83 -7.48
CA GLN A 118 4.19 -19.20 -6.50
C GLN A 118 4.43 -17.69 -6.42
N ILE A 119 3.98 -17.01 -7.48
CA ILE A 119 4.19 -15.57 -7.67
C ILE A 119 3.13 -14.76 -6.91
N TYR A 120 1.85 -15.13 -7.02
CA TYR A 120 0.72 -14.35 -6.50
C TYR A 120 0.07 -15.09 -5.34
N GLN A 121 0.34 -14.68 -4.10
CA GLN A 121 -0.10 -15.42 -2.91
C GLN A 121 -0.91 -14.51 -1.98
N GLY A 122 -2.11 -14.97 -1.64
CA GLY A 122 -3.00 -14.40 -0.63
C GLY A 122 -4.25 -15.25 -0.48
N LEU A 123 -5.26 -14.80 0.29
CA LEU A 123 -6.60 -15.36 0.16
C LEU A 123 -7.02 -15.33 -1.32
N PHE A 124 -6.82 -14.17 -1.95
CA PHE A 124 -6.85 -13.97 -3.38
C PHE A 124 -5.42 -13.92 -3.95
N GLY A 125 -5.17 -14.67 -5.01
CA GLY A 125 -3.90 -14.60 -5.73
C GLY A 125 -3.89 -13.35 -6.61
N PHE A 126 -4.91 -13.21 -7.45
CA PHE A 126 -5.02 -12.13 -8.43
C PHE A 126 -6.44 -11.56 -8.46
N LEU A 127 -6.59 -10.29 -8.08
CA LEU A 127 -7.82 -9.49 -8.20
C LEU A 127 -7.67 -8.51 -9.38
N GLU A 128 -8.64 -8.48 -10.28
CA GLU A 128 -8.66 -7.53 -11.39
C GLU A 128 -10.03 -6.86 -11.51
N ASP A 129 -10.08 -5.53 -11.41
CA ASP A 129 -11.30 -4.71 -11.47
C ASP A 129 -12.45 -5.11 -10.51
N GLY A 130 -12.20 -6.02 -9.56
CA GLY A 130 -13.18 -6.46 -8.55
C GLY A 130 -13.00 -5.78 -7.20
N SER A 131 -13.78 -6.21 -6.21
CA SER A 131 -13.70 -5.72 -4.84
C SER A 131 -13.59 -6.83 -3.80
N ILE A 132 -12.86 -6.55 -2.73
CA ILE A 132 -12.82 -7.37 -1.51
C ILE A 132 -13.13 -6.46 -0.32
N SER A 133 -14.11 -6.81 0.50
CA SER A 133 -14.53 -6.00 1.64
C SER A 133 -14.80 -6.83 2.89
N HIS A 134 -14.61 -6.24 4.07
CA HIS A 134 -14.97 -6.83 5.38
C HIS A 134 -14.41 -8.24 5.64
N VAL A 135 -13.20 -8.53 5.15
CA VAL A 135 -12.52 -9.82 5.38
C VAL A 135 -11.44 -9.66 6.45
N HIS A 136 -11.50 -10.51 7.47
CA HIS A 136 -10.50 -10.53 8.54
C HIS A 136 -9.73 -11.84 8.54
N ILE A 137 -8.40 -11.78 8.58
CA ILE A 137 -7.53 -12.96 8.55
C ILE A 137 -6.83 -13.15 9.90
N ARG A 138 -7.02 -14.31 10.53
CA ARG A 138 -6.40 -14.66 11.81
C ARG A 138 -5.69 -16.01 11.75
N SER A 139 -4.67 -16.18 12.60
CA SER A 139 -3.98 -17.44 12.83
C SER A 139 -3.59 -18.20 11.55
N SER A 140 -2.97 -17.49 10.62
CA SER A 140 -2.63 -17.99 9.29
C SER A 140 -1.15 -17.77 8.95
N PHE A 141 -0.66 -18.46 7.92
CA PHE A 141 0.70 -18.36 7.42
C PHE A 141 0.70 -18.26 5.89
N PHE A 142 1.07 -17.08 5.38
CA PHE A 142 1.21 -16.79 3.96
C PHE A 142 2.69 -16.79 3.58
N ILE A 143 3.03 -17.57 2.55
CA ILE A 143 4.39 -17.59 2.01
C ILE A 143 4.36 -17.71 0.49
N GLY A 144 5.24 -16.98 -0.18
CA GLY A 144 5.40 -17.01 -1.63
C GLY A 144 6.73 -16.43 -2.09
N HIS A 145 7.00 -16.52 -3.40
CA HIS A 145 8.24 -15.99 -3.95
C HIS A 145 8.18 -14.48 -4.18
N ASN A 146 7.11 -13.97 -4.78
CA ASN A 146 7.12 -12.62 -5.34
C ASN A 146 6.16 -11.65 -4.69
N PHE A 147 4.86 -11.85 -4.81
CA PHE A 147 3.85 -10.90 -4.39
C PHE A 147 2.93 -11.59 -3.39
N VAL A 148 3.16 -11.29 -2.12
CA VAL A 148 2.49 -11.96 -1.00
C VAL A 148 1.74 -10.93 -0.18
N GLY A 149 0.43 -11.10 -0.05
CA GLY A 149 -0.42 -10.33 0.86
C GLY A 149 -1.47 -11.21 1.50
N ALA A 150 -1.86 -10.95 2.75
CA ALA A 150 -2.81 -11.84 3.42
C ALA A 150 -4.18 -11.83 2.72
N ILE A 151 -4.64 -10.66 2.27
CA ILE A 151 -5.90 -10.52 1.53
C ILE A 151 -5.67 -10.78 0.04
N CYS A 152 -4.69 -10.11 -0.57
CA CYS A 152 -4.45 -10.22 -2.00
C CYS A 152 -2.95 -10.24 -2.35
N GLY A 153 -2.52 -11.18 -3.18
CA GLY A 153 -1.16 -11.20 -3.73
C GLY A 153 -0.94 -10.05 -4.72
N TYR A 154 -1.84 -9.92 -5.69
CA TYR A 154 -1.77 -8.94 -6.77
C TYR A 154 -3.13 -8.34 -7.07
N ILE A 155 -3.22 -7.01 -7.04
CA ILE A 155 -4.43 -6.26 -7.40
C ILE A 155 -4.16 -5.38 -8.61
N LYS A 156 -5.10 -5.39 -9.56
CA LYS A 156 -5.02 -4.62 -10.81
C LYS A 156 -6.31 -3.90 -11.15
N GLY A 157 -6.21 -2.61 -11.40
CA GLY A 157 -7.27 -1.82 -12.04
C GLY A 157 -6.91 -1.55 -13.50
N THR A 158 -7.78 -1.92 -14.45
CA THR A 158 -7.48 -1.88 -15.89
C THR A 158 -7.87 -0.58 -16.58
N TYR A 159 -8.22 0.47 -15.82
CA TYR A 159 -8.68 1.79 -16.30
C TYR A 159 -9.99 1.80 -17.12
N LEU A 160 -10.36 0.69 -17.76
CA LEU A 160 -11.51 0.57 -18.66
C LEU A 160 -12.81 0.23 -17.93
N LYS A 161 -12.74 -0.58 -16.87
CA LYS A 161 -13.93 -1.14 -16.18
C LYS A 161 -14.13 -0.64 -14.76
N GLY A 162 -13.07 -0.21 -14.07
CA GLY A 162 -13.18 0.29 -12.70
C GLY A 162 -11.85 0.39 -11.99
N ILE A 163 -11.93 0.89 -10.76
CA ILE A 163 -10.85 0.91 -9.78
C ILE A 163 -11.01 -0.33 -8.92
N ALA A 164 -10.03 -1.24 -8.91
CA ALA A 164 -10.07 -2.38 -8.00
C ALA A 164 -9.94 -1.89 -6.56
N GLN A 165 -10.66 -2.51 -5.64
CA GLN A 165 -10.80 -2.02 -4.27
C GLN A 165 -10.64 -3.11 -3.21
N ILE A 166 -9.92 -2.78 -2.13
CA ILE A 166 -9.92 -3.55 -0.88
C ILE A 166 -10.33 -2.60 0.25
N ASP A 167 -11.37 -2.97 0.99
CA ASP A 167 -11.97 -2.10 2.00
C ASP A 167 -12.31 -2.84 3.31
N HIS A 168 -12.13 -2.21 4.46
CA HIS A 168 -12.48 -2.80 5.78
C HIS A 168 -11.87 -4.19 6.03
N CYS A 169 -10.66 -4.45 5.54
CA CYS A 169 -10.01 -5.76 5.68
C CYS A 169 -8.86 -5.71 6.69
N SER A 170 -8.61 -6.82 7.40
CA SER A 170 -7.52 -6.87 8.38
C SER A 170 -6.70 -8.15 8.34
N ASN A 171 -5.42 -8.02 8.71
CA ASN A 171 -4.49 -9.13 8.87
C ASN A 171 -3.92 -9.18 10.29
N ASN A 172 -4.09 -10.32 10.96
CA ASN A 172 -3.47 -10.66 12.25
C ASN A 172 -2.57 -11.91 12.14
N SER A 173 -2.05 -12.18 10.94
CA SER A 173 -1.33 -13.41 10.57
C SER A 173 0.04 -13.11 9.95
N SER A 174 0.90 -14.12 9.80
CA SER A 174 2.25 -13.93 9.27
C SER A 174 2.26 -13.94 7.74
N VAL A 175 2.96 -12.97 7.13
CA VAL A 175 3.15 -12.86 5.69
C VAL A 175 4.64 -12.87 5.36
N GLU A 176 5.09 -13.76 4.47
CA GLU A 176 6.49 -13.91 4.09
C GLU A 176 6.67 -13.97 2.56
N SER A 177 7.52 -13.09 2.01
CA SER A 177 8.00 -13.15 0.63
C SER A 177 9.47 -13.51 0.58
N SER A 178 9.79 -14.63 -0.05
CA SER A 178 11.16 -15.16 -0.11
C SER A 178 12.05 -14.52 -1.18
N ARG A 179 11.48 -13.68 -2.08
CA ARG A 179 12.25 -12.97 -3.12
C ARG A 179 11.94 -11.48 -3.18
N ASN A 180 10.70 -11.11 -3.44
CA ASN A 180 10.37 -9.73 -3.79
C ASN A 180 9.54 -9.00 -2.72
N HIS A 181 8.24 -8.85 -2.93
CA HIS A 181 7.35 -7.96 -2.18
C HIS A 181 6.45 -8.72 -1.20
N ALA A 182 6.28 -8.16 -0.01
CA ALA A 182 5.21 -8.55 0.88
C ALA A 182 4.46 -7.31 1.38
N GLY A 183 3.13 -7.38 1.42
CA GLY A 183 2.32 -6.44 2.19
C GLY A 183 1.47 -7.18 3.20
N GLY A 184 1.16 -6.57 4.35
CA GLY A 184 0.24 -7.19 5.29
C GLY A 184 -1.15 -7.44 4.69
N ILE A 185 -1.59 -6.59 3.75
CA ILE A 185 -2.86 -6.72 3.03
C ILE A 185 -2.62 -7.11 1.57
N VAL A 186 -1.80 -6.32 0.86
CA VAL A 186 -1.55 -6.46 -0.59
C VAL A 186 -0.08 -6.65 -0.90
N GLY A 187 0.27 -7.71 -1.63
CA GLY A 187 1.66 -7.91 -2.10
C GLY A 187 2.11 -6.85 -3.11
N PHE A 188 1.35 -6.71 -4.20
CA PHE A 188 1.65 -5.80 -5.30
C PHE A 188 0.36 -5.16 -5.85
N SER A 189 0.32 -3.84 -5.93
CA SER A 189 -0.79 -3.08 -6.50
C SER A 189 -0.37 -2.39 -7.79
N GLU A 190 -0.98 -2.79 -8.90
CA GLU A 190 -0.77 -2.20 -10.24
C GLU A 190 -2.01 -1.39 -10.67
N GLY A 191 -1.79 -0.14 -11.07
CA GLY A 191 -2.87 0.77 -11.48
C GLY A 191 -3.53 1.46 -10.28
N CYS A 192 -4.39 2.45 -10.57
CA CYS A 192 -4.95 3.38 -9.58
C CYS A 192 -5.97 2.74 -8.62
N ASN A 193 -5.55 1.77 -7.81
CA ASN A 193 -6.38 0.98 -6.91
C ASN A 193 -6.71 1.74 -5.62
N ARG A 194 -7.72 1.24 -4.90
CA ARG A 194 -8.16 1.78 -3.61
C ARG A 194 -7.97 0.75 -2.50
N ILE A 195 -7.17 1.07 -1.50
CA ILE A 195 -7.02 0.26 -0.28
C ILE A 195 -7.42 1.14 0.91
N ILE A 196 -8.58 0.88 1.49
CA ILE A 196 -9.23 1.80 2.43
C ILE A 196 -9.62 1.05 3.70
N ASN A 197 -9.53 1.71 4.87
CA ASN A 197 -9.98 1.15 6.15
C ASN A 197 -9.33 -0.21 6.46
N CYS A 198 -8.08 -0.41 6.06
CA CYS A 198 -7.39 -1.69 6.18
C CYS A 198 -6.32 -1.67 7.27
N SER A 199 -6.12 -2.81 7.93
CA SER A 199 -5.18 -2.88 9.05
C SER A 199 -4.30 -4.11 9.07
N ASN A 200 -3.03 -3.92 9.42
CA ASN A 200 -2.10 -5.01 9.66
C ASN A 200 -1.57 -5.02 11.10
N ASN A 201 -1.84 -6.11 11.79
CA ASN A 201 -1.30 -6.45 13.10
C ASN A 201 -0.30 -7.62 13.01
N GLY A 202 -0.29 -8.32 11.87
CA GLY A 202 0.56 -9.47 11.60
C GLY A 202 2.00 -9.12 11.24
N MET A 203 2.92 -10.06 11.42
CA MET A 203 4.31 -9.88 11.01
C MET A 203 4.43 -9.95 9.49
N VAL A 204 5.17 -9.00 8.90
CA VAL A 204 5.48 -8.97 7.46
C VAL A 204 6.97 -9.12 7.26
N LYS A 205 7.37 -10.14 6.51
CA LYS A 205 8.76 -10.38 6.10
C LYS A 205 8.86 -10.36 4.59
N ALA A 206 9.84 -9.65 4.05
CA ALA A 206 10.16 -9.73 2.64
C ALA A 206 11.66 -9.71 2.41
N LYS A 207 12.11 -10.32 1.33
CA LYS A 207 13.52 -10.22 0.94
C LYS A 207 13.85 -8.87 0.31
N ARG A 208 12.99 -8.33 -0.58
CA ARG A 208 13.22 -7.05 -1.28
C ARG A 208 12.50 -5.87 -0.64
N CYS A 209 11.16 -5.84 -0.72
CA CYS A 209 10.36 -4.70 -0.27
C CYS A 209 9.20 -5.16 0.61
N ALA A 210 8.91 -4.44 1.70
CA ALA A 210 7.77 -4.74 2.55
C ALA A 210 7.00 -3.50 3.00
N GLY A 211 5.68 -3.61 3.01
CA GLY A 211 4.80 -2.61 3.62
C GLY A 211 3.83 -3.25 4.61
N GLY A 212 3.39 -2.49 5.61
CA GLY A 212 2.35 -2.99 6.53
C GLY A 212 1.03 -3.19 5.80
N ILE A 213 0.72 -2.36 4.81
CA ILE A 213 -0.49 -2.47 3.99
C ILE A 213 -0.14 -3.02 2.60
N ALA A 214 0.76 -2.35 1.87
CA ALA A 214 1.14 -2.71 0.51
C ALA A 214 2.65 -2.87 0.34
N GLY A 215 3.10 -4.00 -0.20
CA GLY A 215 4.52 -4.21 -0.51
C GLY A 215 5.02 -3.27 -1.61
N TYR A 216 4.27 -3.22 -2.71
CA TYR A 216 4.43 -2.27 -3.80
C TYR A 216 3.08 -1.62 -4.12
N PHE A 217 3.10 -0.31 -4.34
CA PHE A 217 1.90 0.45 -4.65
C PHE A 217 2.15 1.40 -5.81
N GLN A 218 1.51 1.14 -6.94
CA GLN A 218 1.53 2.03 -8.10
C GLN A 218 0.23 2.82 -8.20
N ASP A 219 0.32 4.13 -7.99
CA ASP A 219 -0.80 5.08 -8.10
C ASP A 219 -2.06 4.73 -7.26
N GLY A 220 -2.95 5.69 -7.08
CA GLY A 220 -4.25 5.48 -6.45
C GLY A 220 -4.30 5.95 -4.99
N THR A 221 -5.10 5.25 -4.18
CA THR A 221 -5.52 5.72 -2.85
C THR A 221 -5.28 4.69 -1.74
N ILE A 222 -4.59 5.12 -0.68
CA ILE A 222 -4.53 4.43 0.62
C ILE A 222 -5.05 5.38 1.70
N ILE A 223 -6.18 5.06 2.31
CA ILE A 223 -6.86 5.93 3.28
C ILE A 223 -7.32 5.17 4.51
N ASN A 224 -7.19 5.77 5.70
CA ASN A 224 -7.64 5.19 6.98
C ASN A 224 -6.99 3.84 7.28
N CYS A 225 -5.74 3.65 6.86
CA CYS A 225 -5.05 2.37 7.00
C CYS A 225 -3.96 2.43 8.06
N TYR A 226 -3.69 1.31 8.73
CA TYR A 226 -2.67 1.29 9.77
C TYR A 226 -1.88 -0.01 9.88
N ASN A 227 -0.67 0.13 10.42
CA ASN A 227 0.20 -0.99 10.75
C ASN A 227 0.68 -0.95 12.20
N ARG A 228 0.37 -2.02 12.94
CA ARG A 228 0.95 -2.34 14.25
C ARG A 228 1.86 -3.57 14.19
N GLY A 229 1.78 -4.32 13.10
CA GLY A 229 2.60 -5.49 12.85
C GLY A 229 4.08 -5.15 12.66
N ARG A 230 4.96 -6.06 13.05
CA ARG A 230 6.41 -5.90 12.81
C ARG A 230 6.72 -6.15 11.34
N ILE A 231 7.51 -5.25 10.74
CA ILE A 231 8.02 -5.36 9.38
C ILE A 231 9.52 -5.62 9.40
N HIS A 232 9.96 -6.59 8.61
CA HIS A 232 11.37 -6.91 8.45
C HIS A 232 11.74 -7.20 7.00
N ILE A 233 12.77 -6.51 6.50
CA ILE A 233 13.34 -6.76 5.17
C ILE A 233 14.83 -7.09 5.20
N LEU A 234 15.31 -7.74 4.14
CA LEU A 234 16.73 -8.10 3.99
C LEU A 234 17.52 -7.16 3.07
N TYR A 235 16.88 -6.46 2.14
CA TYR A 235 17.54 -5.58 1.18
C TYR A 235 16.87 -4.20 1.11
N GLU A 236 16.03 -3.96 0.10
CA GLU A 236 15.81 -2.63 -0.47
C GLU A 236 15.03 -1.65 0.40
N SER A 237 13.71 -1.83 0.60
CA SER A 237 12.89 -0.81 1.24
C SER A 237 11.73 -1.34 2.07
N ALA A 238 11.57 -0.78 3.27
CA ALA A 238 10.45 -1.08 4.15
C ALA A 238 9.72 0.19 4.55
N GLY A 239 8.40 0.18 4.48
CA GLY A 239 7.57 1.26 4.99
C GLY A 239 6.50 0.75 5.94
N GLY A 240 6.15 1.53 6.95
CA GLY A 240 5.07 1.15 7.86
C GLY A 240 3.74 0.91 7.14
N ILE A 241 3.44 1.65 6.07
CA ILE A 241 2.24 1.47 5.24
C ILE A 241 2.61 0.88 3.87
N ILE A 242 3.53 1.51 3.14
CA ILE A 242 3.93 1.16 1.78
C ILE A 242 5.42 0.85 1.73
N GLY A 243 5.82 -0.33 1.22
CA GLY A 243 7.24 -0.62 1.00
C GLY A 243 7.84 0.30 -0.07
N GLU A 244 7.33 0.19 -1.29
CA GLU A 244 7.73 0.97 -2.44
C GLU A 244 6.52 1.59 -3.12
N TYR A 245 6.53 2.91 -3.26
CA TYR A 245 5.57 3.66 -4.05
C TYR A 245 6.17 3.99 -5.41
N TYR A 246 5.40 3.76 -6.48
CA TYR A 246 5.78 4.11 -7.83
C TYR A 246 4.68 4.94 -8.52
N GLU A 247 5.05 6.10 -9.04
CA GLU A 247 4.16 6.89 -9.89
C GLU A 247 4.29 6.43 -11.35
N ASN A 248 3.19 6.07 -12.01
CA ASN A 248 3.26 5.71 -13.43
C ASN A 248 3.16 6.95 -14.33
N PRO A 249 4.19 7.26 -15.15
CA PRO A 249 4.18 8.43 -16.02
C PRO A 249 3.21 8.30 -17.20
N TYR A 250 2.72 7.08 -17.49
CA TYR A 250 1.83 6.78 -18.59
C TYR A 250 0.38 6.55 -18.14
N ARG A 251 0.02 6.99 -16.93
CA ARG A 251 -1.35 6.80 -16.43
C ARG A 251 -2.37 7.60 -17.23
N GLY A 252 -3.49 6.97 -17.55
CA GLY A 252 -4.66 7.63 -18.16
C GLY A 252 -5.57 8.34 -17.15
N PHE A 253 -5.27 8.23 -15.85
CA PHE A 253 -6.10 8.81 -14.78
C PHE A 253 -5.71 10.26 -14.46
N THR A 254 -6.72 11.07 -14.19
CA THR A 254 -6.55 12.50 -13.85
C THR A 254 -6.61 12.76 -12.35
N GLU A 255 -6.99 11.77 -11.55
CA GLU A 255 -7.06 11.89 -10.10
C GLU A 255 -5.66 11.86 -9.48
N SER A 256 -5.56 12.51 -8.32
CA SER A 256 -4.30 12.63 -7.57
C SER A 256 -4.14 11.45 -6.63
N ASP A 257 -2.90 10.97 -6.50
CA ASP A 257 -2.60 9.89 -5.57
C ASP A 257 -2.70 10.38 -4.15
N THR A 258 -3.30 9.56 -3.28
CA THR A 258 -3.63 9.97 -1.92
C THR A 258 -3.25 8.89 -0.93
N ILE A 259 -2.28 9.20 -0.07
CA ILE A 259 -1.94 8.45 1.13
C ILE A 259 -2.37 9.35 2.29
N ALA A 260 -3.49 9.04 2.93
CA ALA A 260 -4.02 9.95 3.93
C ALA A 260 -4.63 9.27 5.13
N ASN A 261 -4.54 9.92 6.28
CA ASN A 261 -5.16 9.45 7.51
C ASN A 261 -4.66 8.04 7.88
N CYS A 262 -3.34 7.81 7.76
CA CYS A 262 -2.73 6.50 7.99
C CYS A 262 -1.72 6.54 9.13
N TYR A 263 -1.50 5.42 9.82
CA TYR A 263 -0.46 5.39 10.86
C TYR A 263 0.32 4.08 10.97
N ASN A 264 1.55 4.21 11.46
CA ASN A 264 2.39 3.09 11.84
C ASN A 264 2.84 3.20 13.30
N THR A 265 2.59 2.16 14.08
CA THR A 265 3.21 1.94 15.40
C THR A 265 4.02 0.64 15.45
N GLY A 266 3.93 -0.19 14.41
CA GLY A 266 4.76 -1.38 14.26
C GLY A 266 6.24 -1.04 14.06
N ILE A 267 7.12 -1.90 14.57
CA ILE A 267 8.56 -1.77 14.33
C ILE A 267 8.85 -2.05 12.86
N VAL A 268 9.54 -1.13 12.18
CA VAL A 268 9.99 -1.29 10.80
C VAL A 268 11.50 -1.47 10.81
N SER A 269 11.96 -2.62 10.32
CA SER A 269 13.38 -2.97 10.32
C SER A 269 13.86 -3.43 8.96
N GLY A 270 15.06 -3.03 8.57
CA GLY A 270 15.62 -3.39 7.28
C GLY A 270 17.11 -3.22 7.20
N ARG A 271 17.71 -3.81 6.16
CA ARG A 271 19.11 -3.59 5.88
C ARG A 271 19.35 -2.19 5.31
N ASP A 272 18.56 -1.81 4.29
CA ASP A 272 18.79 -0.59 3.51
C ASP A 272 17.83 0.55 3.90
N VAL A 273 16.74 0.77 3.18
CA VAL A 273 15.86 1.93 3.41
C VAL A 273 14.69 1.57 4.32
N VAL A 274 14.42 2.39 5.32
CA VAL A 274 13.22 2.25 6.17
C VAL A 274 12.50 3.59 6.33
N GLY A 275 11.18 3.59 6.22
CA GLY A 275 10.33 4.77 6.44
C GLY A 275 9.12 4.44 7.30
N GLY A 276 8.63 5.41 8.07
CA GLY A 276 7.47 5.22 8.94
C GLY A 276 6.16 5.02 8.18
N ILE A 277 5.99 5.65 7.02
CA ILE A 277 4.81 5.51 6.15
C ILE A 277 5.22 4.85 4.83
N ILE A 278 6.19 5.41 4.10
CA ILE A 278 6.67 4.89 2.82
C ILE A 278 8.17 4.59 2.91
N GLY A 279 8.60 3.40 2.49
CA GLY A 279 10.02 3.07 2.40
C GLY A 279 10.71 3.88 1.30
N ASN A 280 10.36 3.61 0.04
CA ASN A 280 10.87 4.33 -1.12
C ASN A 280 9.74 5.01 -1.89
N LEU A 281 9.85 6.32 -2.10
CA LEU A 281 8.88 7.12 -2.85
C LEU A 281 9.45 7.53 -4.21
N GLN A 282 8.95 6.94 -5.29
CA GLN A 282 9.40 7.23 -6.66
C GLN A 282 8.40 8.09 -7.42
N LEU A 283 8.82 9.31 -7.76
CA LEU A 283 8.01 10.27 -8.53
C LEU A 283 8.69 10.69 -9.82
N TYR A 284 7.87 11.07 -10.80
CA TYR A 284 8.30 11.67 -12.05
C TYR A 284 8.15 13.19 -12.02
N SER A 285 8.80 13.86 -12.98
CA SER A 285 8.60 15.29 -13.15
C SER A 285 7.14 15.63 -13.43
N LYS A 286 6.72 16.80 -12.93
CA LYS A 286 5.39 17.37 -13.17
C LYS A 286 5.05 17.55 -14.66
N GLU A 287 6.06 17.53 -15.53
CA GLU A 287 5.91 17.57 -16.98
C GLU A 287 5.32 16.27 -17.53
N PHE A 288 5.69 15.13 -16.94
CA PHE A 288 5.11 13.82 -17.26
C PHE A 288 3.84 13.56 -16.44
N VAL A 289 3.88 13.89 -15.15
CA VAL A 289 2.76 13.61 -14.23
C VAL A 289 2.35 14.90 -13.51
N PRO A 290 1.44 15.70 -14.10
CA PRO A 290 1.01 16.97 -13.52
C PRO A 290 0.12 16.79 -12.28
N GLN A 291 -0.41 15.58 -12.05
CA GLN A 291 -1.26 15.27 -10.91
C GLN A 291 -0.51 15.45 -9.58
N LYS A 292 -1.27 15.56 -8.49
CA LYS A 292 -0.71 15.79 -7.16
C LYS A 292 -0.47 14.46 -6.46
N ILE A 293 0.45 14.48 -5.51
CA ILE A 293 0.57 13.44 -4.50
C ILE A 293 0.25 14.06 -3.13
N HIS A 294 -0.65 13.40 -2.40
CA HIS A 294 -1.09 13.79 -1.07
C HIS A 294 -0.55 12.78 -0.06
N ILE A 295 0.24 13.23 0.91
CA ILE A 295 0.70 12.45 2.07
C ILE A 295 0.24 13.19 3.32
N ASP A 296 -1.03 13.00 3.66
CA ASP A 296 -1.77 13.92 4.51
C ASP A 296 -2.22 13.26 5.81
N ASN A 297 -2.07 13.96 6.94
CA ASN A 297 -2.59 13.52 8.23
C ASN A 297 -2.13 12.10 8.62
N CYS A 298 -0.92 11.74 8.23
CA CYS A 298 -0.32 10.46 8.56
C CYS A 298 0.58 10.61 9.79
N TYR A 299 0.78 9.54 10.55
CA TYR A 299 1.81 9.55 11.57
C TYR A 299 2.61 8.26 11.71
N ASN A 300 3.86 8.39 12.14
CA ASN A 300 4.68 7.26 12.57
C ASN A 300 5.09 7.40 14.04
N ALA A 301 4.81 6.39 14.84
CA ALA A 301 5.41 6.21 16.15
C ALA A 301 6.14 4.86 16.30
N GLY A 302 6.08 4.02 15.28
CA GLY A 302 6.78 2.74 15.24
C GLY A 302 8.28 2.95 15.07
N MET A 303 9.07 2.24 15.87
CA MET A 303 10.53 2.35 15.85
C MET A 303 11.11 1.90 14.50
N LEU A 304 11.95 2.74 13.92
CA LEU A 304 12.66 2.46 12.67
C LEU A 304 14.07 1.95 12.98
N LYS A 305 14.45 0.84 12.36
CA LYS A 305 15.79 0.22 12.53
C LYS A 305 16.40 -0.07 11.18
N SER A 306 17.49 0.63 10.84
CA SER A 306 18.26 0.33 9.63
C SER A 306 19.76 0.16 9.92
N THR A 307 20.38 -0.71 9.11
CA THR A 307 21.84 -0.86 9.06
C THR A 307 22.50 0.03 8.01
N TYR A 308 21.71 0.74 7.21
CA TYR A 308 22.17 1.68 6.19
C TYR A 308 21.53 3.06 6.46
N PRO A 309 22.27 4.17 6.28
CA PRO A 309 21.90 5.44 6.88
C PRO A 309 20.92 6.29 6.06
N VAL A 310 19.82 5.71 5.58
CA VAL A 310 18.76 6.47 4.89
C VAL A 310 17.44 6.29 5.61
N THR A 311 17.28 7.10 6.64
CA THR A 311 15.98 7.58 7.12
C THR A 311 16.04 9.10 7.01
N THR A 312 15.43 9.69 5.99
CA THR A 312 15.55 11.13 5.76
C THR A 312 14.67 11.92 6.75
N ASP A 313 13.41 11.49 6.97
CA ASP A 313 12.40 12.32 7.64
C ASP A 313 11.49 11.53 8.62
N GLY A 314 11.83 10.29 8.98
CA GLY A 314 11.02 9.41 9.83
C GLY A 314 9.68 8.93 9.25
N LEU A 315 9.13 9.60 8.25
CA LEU A 315 7.95 9.18 7.49
C LEU A 315 8.30 8.52 6.16
N ILE A 316 9.25 9.10 5.43
CA ILE A 316 9.74 8.56 4.16
C ILE A 316 11.19 8.13 4.35
N GLY A 317 11.52 6.93 3.87
CA GLY A 317 12.87 6.39 3.96
C GLY A 317 13.80 6.99 2.91
N CYS A 318 13.36 7.01 1.65
CA CYS A 318 14.09 7.60 0.53
C CYS A 318 13.14 8.24 -0.50
N TYR A 319 13.60 9.34 -1.09
CA TYR A 319 12.92 10.03 -2.19
C TYR A 319 13.68 9.79 -3.50
N THR A 320 13.01 9.24 -4.50
CA THR A 320 13.53 9.10 -5.87
C THR A 320 12.75 10.03 -6.79
N TYR A 321 13.47 10.81 -7.62
CA TYR A 321 12.87 11.77 -8.54
C TYR A 321 13.49 11.61 -9.94
N TYR A 322 12.66 11.29 -10.93
CA TYR A 322 13.08 11.17 -12.33
C TYR A 322 12.89 12.51 -13.06
N GLN A 323 13.99 13.07 -13.59
CA GLN A 323 14.04 14.35 -14.32
C GLN A 323 14.29 14.17 -15.81
N THR A 324 13.90 15.18 -16.61
CA THR A 324 14.31 15.25 -18.02
C THR A 324 15.76 15.74 -18.16
N GLU A 325 16.41 15.42 -19.29
CA GLU A 325 17.74 15.97 -19.60
C GLU A 325 17.77 17.50 -19.52
N GLN A 326 16.71 18.18 -19.99
CA GLN A 326 16.61 19.65 -19.97
C GLN A 326 16.55 20.23 -18.55
N GLU A 327 15.85 19.57 -17.61
CA GLU A 327 15.84 19.95 -16.19
C GLU A 327 17.22 19.78 -15.55
N VAL A 328 17.93 18.69 -15.87
CA VAL A 328 19.30 18.47 -15.40
C VAL A 328 20.23 19.56 -15.92
N PHE A 329 20.17 19.90 -17.21
CA PHE A 329 21.00 20.96 -17.79
C PHE A 329 20.70 22.36 -17.24
N SER A 330 19.42 22.68 -17.02
CA SER A 330 19.00 23.99 -16.49
C SER A 330 19.35 24.16 -15.01
N SER A 331 19.23 23.09 -14.20
CA SER A 331 19.61 23.11 -12.78
C SER A 331 21.13 23.19 -12.56
N LEU A 332 21.93 22.65 -13.47
CA LEU A 332 23.39 22.67 -13.40
C LEU A 332 24.03 24.03 -13.73
N LYS A 333 23.26 25.04 -14.20
CA LYS A 333 23.80 26.34 -14.70
C LYS A 333 24.97 26.19 -15.71
N LEU A 334 25.03 25.08 -16.45
CA LEU A 334 26.14 24.79 -17.36
C LEU A 334 25.96 25.49 -18.70
N ASN A 335 26.82 26.48 -18.98
CA ASN A 335 26.70 27.35 -20.15
C ASN A 335 27.76 27.14 -21.25
N ARG A 336 28.46 25.99 -21.33
CA ARG A 336 29.49 25.77 -22.38
C ARG A 336 29.53 24.36 -22.98
N GLY A 337 29.81 24.33 -24.30
CA GLY A 337 29.56 23.19 -25.19
C GLY A 337 30.44 21.95 -25.07
N SER A 338 31.59 21.99 -24.39
CA SER A 338 32.46 20.79 -24.25
C SER A 338 31.96 19.84 -23.15
N LEU A 339 31.49 20.36 -22.01
CA LEU A 339 30.91 19.54 -20.91
C LEU A 339 29.59 18.87 -21.32
N LYS A 340 28.82 19.52 -22.21
CA LYS A 340 27.56 19.02 -22.76
C LYS A 340 27.74 17.72 -23.56
N LYS A 341 28.90 17.53 -24.18
CA LYS A 341 29.24 16.36 -25.00
C LYS A 341 29.80 15.20 -24.15
N GLN A 342 30.52 15.50 -23.07
CA GLN A 342 30.99 14.50 -22.10
C GLN A 342 29.85 13.96 -21.22
N LEU A 343 28.94 14.83 -20.76
CA LEU A 343 27.77 14.42 -19.95
C LEU A 343 26.73 13.62 -20.74
N LYS A 344 26.59 13.85 -22.06
CA LYS A 344 25.64 13.11 -22.92
C LYS A 344 25.87 11.59 -22.92
N ASN A 345 27.12 11.17 -22.69
CA ASN A 345 27.49 9.75 -22.62
C ASN A 345 27.35 9.16 -21.20
N MET A 346 27.12 9.99 -20.16
CA MET A 346 26.94 9.58 -18.76
C MET A 346 25.49 9.70 -18.27
N ILE A 347 24.64 10.48 -18.93
CA ILE A 347 23.22 10.67 -18.59
C ILE A 347 22.43 9.35 -18.46
N PRO A 348 22.67 8.30 -19.28
CA PRO A 348 22.01 7.02 -19.08
C PRO A 348 22.32 6.34 -17.74
N GLN A 349 23.37 6.76 -17.02
CA GLN A 349 23.75 6.23 -15.70
C GLN A 349 23.31 7.10 -14.52
N ILE A 350 22.95 8.37 -14.76
CA ILE A 350 22.50 9.33 -13.72
C ILE A 350 20.97 9.27 -13.52
N VAL A 351 20.22 8.81 -14.53
CA VAL A 351 18.75 8.70 -14.51
C VAL A 351 18.25 7.47 -13.73
N TYR A 352 19.09 6.45 -13.57
CA TYR A 352 18.76 5.31 -12.71
C TYR A 352 19.32 5.56 -11.31
N GLY A 353 18.46 5.96 -10.38
CA GLY A 353 18.77 5.96 -8.96
C GLY A 353 19.35 4.59 -8.58
N LEU A 354 20.65 4.57 -8.29
CA LEU A 354 21.40 3.35 -8.02
C LEU A 354 20.81 2.61 -6.83
N ASN A 355 20.24 1.44 -7.12
CA ASN A 355 20.15 0.33 -6.19
C ASN A 355 21.33 -0.62 -6.51
N PRO A 356 22.37 -0.76 -5.66
CA PRO A 356 23.64 -1.41 -6.05
C PRO A 356 23.61 -2.93 -6.21
N ARG A 357 22.43 -3.60 -6.26
CA ARG A 357 22.40 -5.08 -6.21
C ARG A 357 21.55 -5.81 -7.22
N ASN A 358 20.81 -5.13 -8.10
CA ASN A 358 20.01 -5.78 -9.14
C ASN A 358 20.42 -5.40 -10.57
N SER A 359 21.71 -5.16 -10.80
CA SER A 359 22.31 -5.28 -12.14
C SER A 359 22.94 -6.68 -12.31
N LEU A 360 22.11 -7.67 -12.62
CA LEU A 360 22.52 -8.90 -13.30
C LEU A 360 21.85 -8.79 -14.68
N THR A 361 22.51 -8.73 -15.84
CA THR A 361 23.83 -9.20 -16.27
C THR A 361 24.17 -8.51 -17.59
N THR A 362 25.37 -7.91 -17.71
CA THR A 362 26.32 -8.23 -18.80
C THR A 362 27.71 -7.73 -18.37
N LYS A 363 28.71 -8.58 -18.57
CA LYS A 363 30.15 -8.36 -18.29
C LYS A 363 30.70 -7.12 -19.02
N GLU A 364 31.47 -6.28 -18.33
CA GLU A 364 32.90 -5.97 -18.56
C GLU A 364 33.31 -4.58 -18.00
N ASP A 365 34.47 -4.58 -17.35
CA ASP A 365 35.46 -3.51 -17.13
C ASP A 365 35.26 -2.36 -16.11
N ASN A 366 35.84 -2.62 -14.93
CA ASN A 366 36.98 -1.93 -14.27
C ASN A 366 37.12 -0.40 -14.28
N ASP A 367 37.37 0.09 -13.06
CA ASP A 367 37.99 1.36 -12.65
C ASP A 367 37.33 2.65 -13.13
N LEU A 368 36.85 3.46 -12.17
CA LEU A 368 37.14 4.89 -12.08
C LEU A 368 36.69 5.45 -10.73
N ASN A 369 37.65 6.09 -10.06
CA ASN A 369 37.51 6.83 -8.81
C ASN A 369 36.54 8.03 -8.94
N ASP A 370 35.80 8.29 -7.85
CA ASP A 370 35.08 9.55 -7.53
C ASP A 370 36.04 10.78 -7.65
N PRO A 371 35.60 12.04 -7.95
CA PRO A 371 34.37 12.62 -7.44
C PRO A 371 33.54 13.64 -8.25
N ALA A 372 32.32 13.86 -7.73
CA ALA A 372 31.50 15.07 -7.77
C ALA A 372 30.66 15.39 -9.03
N HIS A 373 29.34 15.15 -8.95
CA HIS A 373 28.27 16.18 -8.99
C HIS A 373 26.88 15.51 -9.17
N ILE A 374 26.28 15.06 -8.06
CA ILE A 374 24.86 14.69 -7.99
C ILE A 374 24.06 15.93 -7.54
N HIS A 375 23.30 16.55 -8.44
CA HIS A 375 22.32 17.57 -8.04
C HIS A 375 20.95 16.95 -7.73
N ARG A 376 20.80 16.57 -6.45
CA ARG A 376 19.69 16.81 -5.49
C ARG A 376 18.24 16.87 -6.05
N GLY A 377 17.50 15.78 -5.85
CA GLY A 377 16.06 15.58 -6.10
C GLY A 377 15.03 16.49 -5.37
N THR A 378 15.27 17.81 -5.29
CA THR A 378 14.33 18.78 -4.68
C THR A 378 12.93 18.83 -5.33
N GLY A 379 12.76 18.22 -6.51
CA GLY A 379 11.47 18.16 -7.20
C GLY A 379 10.43 17.31 -6.47
N THR A 380 10.80 16.13 -5.97
CA THR A 380 9.90 15.23 -5.22
C THR A 380 9.36 15.93 -3.98
N VAL A 381 10.25 16.43 -3.12
CA VAL A 381 9.85 17.09 -1.87
C VAL A 381 8.96 18.31 -2.13
N ARG A 382 9.26 19.12 -3.17
CA ARG A 382 8.40 20.25 -3.55
C ARG A 382 7.01 19.85 -4.01
N ARG A 383 6.85 18.69 -4.68
CA ARG A 383 5.50 18.19 -5.06
C ARG A 383 4.68 17.85 -3.84
N ILE A 384 5.29 17.20 -2.84
CA ILE A 384 4.63 16.91 -1.56
C ILE A 384 4.31 18.22 -0.82
N GLU A 385 5.30 19.07 -0.60
CA GLU A 385 5.15 20.32 0.18
C GLU A 385 4.03 21.23 -0.33
N ARG A 386 3.87 21.30 -1.65
CA ARG A 386 2.90 22.19 -2.31
C ARG A 386 1.46 21.68 -2.17
N TYR A 387 1.27 20.37 -2.11
CA TYR A 387 -0.06 19.77 -2.25
C TYR A 387 -0.54 19.03 -1.01
N SER A 388 0.39 18.58 -0.16
CA SER A 388 0.08 17.81 1.03
C SER A 388 -0.10 18.70 2.27
N ALA A 389 -0.90 18.21 3.20
CA ALA A 389 -1.05 18.72 4.55
C ALA A 389 -0.04 18.07 5.50
N LYS A 390 -0.07 18.48 6.78
CA LYS A 390 0.90 18.03 7.76
C LYS A 390 0.78 16.54 8.09
N SER A 391 1.92 15.90 8.27
CA SER A 391 2.10 14.53 8.77
C SER A 391 3.21 14.49 9.82
N TYR A 392 3.21 13.52 10.73
CA TYR A 392 3.96 13.62 11.99
C TYR A 392 4.75 12.36 12.34
N TRP A 393 5.91 12.48 12.97
CA TRP A 393 6.58 11.32 13.58
C TRP A 393 7.07 11.60 14.98
N SER A 394 7.07 10.56 15.81
CA SER A 394 7.61 10.61 17.16
C SER A 394 9.13 10.77 17.12
N ASP A 395 9.68 11.62 17.98
CA ASP A 395 11.13 11.75 18.16
C ASP A 395 11.81 10.45 18.62
N LEU A 396 11.09 9.52 19.25
CA LEU A 396 11.61 8.21 19.64
C LEU A 396 11.71 7.22 18.46
N CYS A 397 10.98 7.44 17.37
CA CYS A 397 10.95 6.47 16.27
C CYS A 397 12.27 6.45 15.46
N CYS A 398 13.04 7.54 15.49
CA CYS A 398 14.25 7.76 14.69
C CYS A 398 15.44 8.24 15.56
N SER A 399 15.69 7.60 16.71
CA SER A 399 16.85 7.95 17.54
C SER A 399 18.18 7.55 16.89
N PRO A 400 19.22 8.43 16.88
CA PRO A 400 20.55 8.12 16.34
C PRO A 400 21.20 6.87 16.96
N VAL A 401 20.86 6.53 18.21
CA VAL A 401 21.36 5.31 18.89
C VAL A 401 20.89 4.02 18.19
N ASN A 402 19.77 4.11 17.47
CA ASN A 402 19.14 2.99 16.77
C ASN A 402 19.51 2.92 15.28
N LEU A 403 20.26 3.91 14.78
CA LEU A 403 20.80 3.91 13.42
C LEU A 403 22.25 3.42 13.48
N THR A 404 22.51 2.30 12.81
CA THR A 404 23.87 1.75 12.79
C THR A 404 24.77 2.71 12.01
N GLN A 405 25.89 3.14 12.59
CA GLN A 405 26.84 3.98 11.88
C GLN A 405 27.31 3.29 10.57
N PRO A 406 27.40 3.99 9.44
CA PRO A 406 27.80 3.38 8.18
C PRO A 406 29.21 2.79 8.26
N ARG A 407 29.43 1.67 7.57
CA ARG A 407 30.74 0.97 7.52
C ARG A 407 31.91 1.82 6.99
N PHE A 408 31.63 2.96 6.37
CA PHE A 408 32.64 3.87 5.80
C PHE A 408 33.08 4.99 6.76
N ASN A 409 32.69 4.93 8.03
CA ASN A 409 33.11 5.89 9.04
C ASN A 409 34.60 5.71 9.39
N THR A 410 35.49 6.24 8.55
CA THR A 410 36.86 6.56 8.96
C THR A 410 36.79 7.78 9.89
N HIS A 411 37.70 7.89 10.86
CA HIS A 411 37.77 9.02 11.82
C HIS A 411 37.73 10.43 11.20
N LYS A 412 37.85 10.58 9.87
CA LYS A 412 37.69 11.85 9.13
C LYS A 412 36.24 12.30 8.92
N ILE A 413 35.23 11.44 9.02
CA ILE A 413 33.80 11.77 8.83
C ILE A 413 33.06 11.71 10.19
N ALA A 414 33.78 12.02 11.27
CA ALA A 414 33.26 11.91 12.62
C ALA A 414 32.17 12.98 12.89
N GLU A 415 30.99 12.47 13.26
CA GLU A 415 29.86 13.07 13.99
C GLU A 415 29.25 14.40 13.53
N GLU A 416 30.02 15.48 13.36
CA GLU A 416 29.48 16.79 12.99
C GLU A 416 29.09 16.84 11.52
N TYR A 417 30.00 16.42 10.63
CA TYR A 417 29.76 16.42 9.19
C TYR A 417 28.68 15.43 8.77
N TRP A 418 28.56 14.31 9.48
CA TRP A 418 27.53 13.29 9.20
C TRP A 418 26.13 13.79 9.58
N SER A 419 26.03 14.42 10.75
CA SER A 419 24.80 15.08 11.19
C SER A 419 24.43 16.26 10.28
N GLU A 420 25.41 17.00 9.76
CA GLU A 420 25.20 18.02 8.72
C GLU A 420 24.75 17.43 7.38
N LEU A 421 25.41 16.38 6.88
CA LEU A 421 25.04 15.67 5.65
C LEU A 421 23.60 15.14 5.69
N MET A 422 23.18 14.63 6.85
CA MET A 422 21.79 14.21 7.09
C MET A 422 20.83 15.40 7.26
N ARG A 423 21.27 16.54 7.84
CA ARG A 423 20.47 17.80 7.88
C ARG A 423 20.27 18.44 6.51
N TYR A 424 21.14 18.18 5.54
CA TYR A 424 20.98 18.60 4.14
C TYR A 424 20.21 17.59 3.28
N SER A 425 19.72 16.48 3.87
CA SER A 425 18.75 15.59 3.23
C SER A 425 17.40 16.30 3.11
N GLN A 426 16.64 15.99 2.08
CA GLN A 426 15.51 16.81 1.65
C GLN A 426 14.33 16.68 2.62
N HIS A 427 14.25 17.56 3.60
CA HIS A 427 13.17 17.57 4.58
C HIS A 427 11.90 18.19 3.98
N CYS A 428 10.80 17.45 3.94
CA CYS A 428 9.50 18.01 3.55
C CYS A 428 8.94 18.92 4.65
N LYS A 429 8.66 20.19 4.37
CA LYS A 429 8.08 21.14 5.36
C LYS A 429 6.73 20.72 5.94
N GLN A 430 6.01 19.82 5.26
CA GLN A 430 4.74 19.28 5.76
C GLN A 430 4.96 18.15 6.78
N PHE A 431 6.17 17.62 6.87
CA PHE A 431 6.52 16.58 7.82
C PHE A 431 7.01 17.27 9.09
N GLU A 432 6.35 17.02 10.23
CA GLU A 432 6.67 17.62 11.52
C GLU A 432 7.08 16.55 12.56
N ARG A 433 8.32 16.64 13.05
CA ARG A 433 8.78 15.89 14.23
C ARG A 433 7.99 16.37 15.46
N CYS A 434 7.44 15.43 16.22
CA CYS A 434 6.73 15.68 17.46
C CYS A 434 7.37 14.92 18.62
N GLU A 435 7.35 15.50 19.80
CA GLU A 435 7.71 14.77 21.03
C GLU A 435 6.72 13.63 21.26
N ASP A 436 7.24 12.48 21.68
CA ASP A 436 6.43 11.29 21.93
C ASP A 436 5.22 11.51 22.85
N ALA A 437 5.46 12.19 23.98
CA ALA A 437 4.42 12.53 24.94
C ALA A 437 3.36 13.47 24.34
N SER A 438 3.77 14.38 23.45
CA SER A 438 2.86 15.28 22.74
C SER A 438 1.97 14.51 21.76
N MET A 439 2.48 13.50 21.06
CA MET A 439 1.67 12.65 20.18
C MET A 439 0.62 11.83 20.94
N LYS A 440 0.90 11.42 22.18
CA LYS A 440 -0.05 10.70 23.05
C LYS A 440 -1.08 11.61 23.70
N ALA A 441 -0.89 12.93 23.65
CA ALA A 441 -1.78 13.88 24.28
C ALA A 441 -3.09 14.06 23.50
N HIS A 442 -4.18 14.32 24.21
CA HIS A 442 -5.49 14.63 23.62
C HIS A 442 -5.45 15.85 22.66
N ALA A 443 -4.52 16.79 22.86
CA ALA A 443 -4.32 17.93 21.96
C ALA A 443 -3.89 17.49 20.55
N PHE A 444 -3.14 16.39 20.42
CA PHE A 444 -2.72 15.86 19.13
C PHE A 444 -3.90 15.21 18.39
N VAL A 445 -4.77 14.47 19.09
CA VAL A 445 -6.05 13.98 18.52
C VAL A 445 -6.88 15.13 17.95
N LYS A 446 -7.02 16.24 18.70
CA LYS A 446 -7.72 17.44 18.21
C LYS A 446 -7.07 18.02 16.95
N ARG A 447 -5.73 18.01 16.87
CA ARG A 447 -4.98 18.48 15.71
C ARG A 447 -5.29 17.65 14.47
N LEU A 448 -5.25 16.32 14.59
CA LEU A 448 -5.55 15.41 13.49
C LEU A 448 -7.02 15.54 13.03
N ASN A 449 -7.96 15.63 13.97
CA ASN A 449 -9.38 15.82 13.65
C ASN A 449 -9.72 17.20 13.07
N LYS A 450 -8.90 18.22 13.31
CA LYS A 450 -9.06 19.52 12.64
C LYS A 450 -8.91 19.35 11.12
N TRP A 451 -7.90 18.60 10.68
CA TRP A 451 -7.69 18.30 9.27
C TRP A 451 -8.86 17.49 8.69
N VAL A 452 -9.31 16.43 9.38
CA VAL A 452 -10.46 15.60 8.95
C VAL A 452 -11.69 16.47 8.67
N LYS A 453 -12.04 17.36 9.62
CA LYS A 453 -13.19 18.28 9.48
C LYS A 453 -13.03 19.29 8.35
N GLU A 454 -11.80 19.73 8.06
CA GLU A 454 -11.52 20.62 6.93
C GLU A 454 -11.70 19.90 5.58
N GLU A 455 -11.23 18.66 5.47
CA GLU A 455 -11.42 17.84 4.27
C GLU A 455 -12.88 17.47 4.04
N GLU A 456 -13.61 17.09 5.08
CA GLU A 456 -15.06 16.84 4.98
C GLU A 456 -15.82 18.08 4.47
N LYS A 457 -15.46 19.28 4.94
CA LYS A 457 -16.04 20.53 4.44
C LYS A 457 -15.74 20.73 2.95
N LYS A 458 -14.53 20.40 2.49
CA LYS A 458 -14.15 20.48 1.07
C LYS A 458 -14.95 19.47 0.22
N LEU A 459 -15.15 18.25 0.71
CA LEU A 459 -15.93 17.21 0.04
C LEU A 459 -17.41 17.59 -0.07
N LYS A 460 -18.01 18.07 1.03
CA LYS A 460 -19.40 18.57 1.06
C LYS A 460 -19.62 19.71 0.05
N LYS A 461 -18.68 20.67 -0.04
CA LYS A 461 -18.72 21.76 -1.03
C LYS A 461 -18.69 21.26 -2.48
N LYS A 462 -18.05 20.12 -2.75
CA LYS A 462 -17.98 19.49 -4.08
C LYS A 462 -19.20 18.61 -4.40
N LYS A 463 -20.26 18.63 -3.59
CA LYS A 463 -21.43 17.73 -3.70
C LYS A 463 -21.05 16.23 -3.70
N ARG A 464 -19.88 15.87 -3.16
CA ARG A 464 -19.51 14.47 -2.92
C ARG A 464 -20.07 14.08 -1.55
N GLN A 465 -21.00 13.13 -1.51
CA GLN A 465 -21.70 12.73 -0.29
C GLN A 465 -21.08 11.44 0.26
N THR A 466 -20.20 11.58 1.26
CA THR A 466 -19.80 10.62 2.31
C THR A 466 -18.64 11.23 3.10
N SER A 467 -18.55 10.95 4.40
CA SER A 467 -17.32 11.18 5.17
C SER A 467 -16.30 10.13 4.71
N LEU A 468 -15.20 10.57 4.11
CA LEU A 468 -14.15 9.67 3.58
C LEU A 468 -13.11 9.31 4.66
N TYR A 469 -12.89 10.19 5.62
CA TYR A 469 -11.81 10.10 6.60
C TYR A 469 -12.37 9.79 7.97
N LEU A 470 -11.88 8.73 8.60
CA LEU A 470 -12.28 8.38 9.96
C LEU A 470 -11.79 9.44 10.97
N GLU A 471 -12.61 9.71 11.98
CA GLU A 471 -12.23 10.57 13.10
C GLU A 471 -11.27 9.84 14.04
N TRP A 472 -10.25 10.56 14.51
CA TRP A 472 -9.29 10.11 15.49
C TRP A 472 -9.86 10.15 16.91
N GLN A 473 -9.40 9.24 17.77
CA GLN A 473 -9.68 9.17 19.19
C GLN A 473 -8.40 8.97 19.99
N THR A 474 -8.48 9.29 21.28
CA THR A 474 -7.47 8.87 22.24
C THR A 474 -7.53 7.36 22.43
N ASP A 475 -6.37 6.72 22.48
CA ASP A 475 -6.27 5.29 22.76
C ASP A 475 -6.46 5.00 24.25
N ALA A 476 -7.73 5.06 24.69
CA ALA A 476 -8.11 4.86 26.09
C ALA A 476 -7.79 3.44 26.60
N GLU A 477 -7.90 2.46 25.72
CA GLU A 477 -7.66 1.04 26.01
C GLU A 477 -6.18 0.65 25.90
N LYS A 478 -5.32 1.59 25.48
CA LYS A 478 -3.87 1.36 25.26
C LYS A 478 -3.58 0.26 24.23
N ILE A 479 -4.48 0.02 23.28
CA ILE A 479 -4.32 -0.98 22.21
C ILE A 479 -3.27 -0.55 21.17
N ASN A 480 -2.87 0.71 21.20
CA ASN A 480 -1.88 1.35 20.34
C ASN A 480 -0.89 2.18 21.17
N GLU A 481 -0.56 1.69 22.37
CA GLU A 481 0.45 2.28 23.27
C GLU A 481 0.18 3.74 23.67
N GLY A 482 -1.09 4.18 23.62
CA GLY A 482 -1.52 5.54 23.93
C GLY A 482 -1.45 6.51 22.75
N TYR A 483 -0.98 6.09 21.56
CA TYR A 483 -1.04 6.92 20.36
C TYR A 483 -2.45 6.92 19.75
N PRO A 484 -2.87 8.00 19.08
CA PRO A 484 -4.22 8.11 18.53
C PRO A 484 -4.61 6.94 17.63
N ILE A 485 -5.87 6.52 17.72
CA ILE A 485 -6.47 5.51 16.84
C ILE A 485 -7.69 6.11 16.13
N PHE A 486 -8.24 5.43 15.14
CA PHE A 486 -9.49 5.82 14.50
C PHE A 486 -10.66 5.02 15.02
N ILE A 487 -11.86 5.59 14.93
CA ILE A 487 -13.11 4.85 15.12
C ILE A 487 -13.30 3.96 13.90
N GLU A 488 -13.04 2.66 14.01
CA GLU A 488 -13.69 1.69 13.12
C GLU A 488 -15.18 1.79 13.47
N SER A 489 -16.04 2.24 12.55
CA SER A 489 -17.46 2.33 12.83
C SER A 489 -17.97 0.91 13.06
N GLU A 490 -18.06 0.49 14.32
CA GLU A 490 -18.85 -0.67 14.69
C GLU A 490 -20.28 -0.39 14.22
N LYS A 491 -20.67 -1.03 13.12
CA LYS A 491 -21.99 -1.00 12.46
C LYS A 491 -22.14 0.08 11.39
N ASN A 492 -22.22 -0.37 10.14
CA ASN A 492 -23.49 -0.32 9.40
C ASN A 492 -23.60 -1.53 8.48
#